data_AF-A0A963JYN4-F1
#
_entry.id   AF-A0A963JYN4-F1
#
_cell.length_a   1.000
_cell.length_b   1.000
_cell.length_c   1.000
_cell.angle_alpha   90.00
_cell.angle_beta   90.00
_cell.angle_gamma   90.00
#
_symmetry.space_group_name_H-M   'P 1'
#
loop_
_entity.id
_entity.type
_entity.pdbx_description
1 polymer ?
#
loop_
_entity_poly.entity_id
_entity_poly.type
_entity_poly.pdbx_seq_one_letter_code
_entity_poly.pdbx_strand_id
1 'polypeptide(L)' 'MAVAAPAGGSVVPIELKTALSERYLAYALSTITSRSLPDVRDGLKPVQRRLLYAMLQLRLDPASAYKKCARVVGDV' A
#
# COMPACT_ATOMS: atom_id res chain seq x y z
N MET A 1 -13.25 -32.29 -23.90
CA MET A 1 -13.48 -32.93 -22.60
C MET A 1 -13.65 -31.81 -21.58
N ALA A 2 -14.86 -31.66 -21.05
CA ALA A 2 -15.30 -30.50 -20.29
C ALA A 2 -14.74 -30.49 -18.86
N VAL A 3 -14.26 -29.33 -18.40
CA VAL A 3 -14.08 -29.04 -16.97
C VAL A 3 -15.27 -28.20 -16.53
N ALA A 4 -16.08 -28.77 -15.64
CA ALA A 4 -17.19 -28.10 -14.99
C ALA A 4 -16.65 -27.20 -13.87
N ALA A 5 -16.96 -25.91 -13.92
CA ALA A 5 -16.62 -24.94 -12.87
C ALA A 5 -17.63 -25.03 -11.71
N PRO A 6 -17.20 -24.78 -10.46
CA PRO A 6 -18.07 -24.88 -9.30
C PRO A 6 -19.15 -23.79 -9.32
N ALA A 7 -20.37 -24.17 -8.97
CA ALA A 7 -21.50 -23.26 -8.80
C ALA A 7 -21.26 -22.36 -7.58
N GLY A 8 -21.34 -21.03 -7.78
CA GLY A 8 -21.31 -20.06 -6.68
C GLY A 8 -20.57 -18.75 -6.94
N GLY A 9 -20.69 -18.18 -8.13
CA GLY A 9 -20.19 -16.84 -8.44
C GLY A 9 -20.43 -16.53 -9.91
N SER A 10 -20.96 -15.35 -10.24
CA SER A 10 -21.14 -14.93 -11.63
C SER A 10 -19.78 -14.90 -12.32
N VAL A 11 -19.46 -15.93 -13.10
CA VAL A 11 -18.23 -16.00 -13.89
C VAL A 11 -18.38 -15.01 -15.04
N VAL A 12 -17.71 -13.86 -14.95
CA VAL A 12 -17.68 -12.87 -16.02
C VAL A 12 -16.53 -13.25 -16.96
N PRO A 13 -16.81 -13.72 -18.19
CA PRO A 13 -15.76 -13.96 -19.16
C PRO A 13 -15.17 -12.62 -19.59
N ILE A 14 -13.85 -12.46 -19.43
CA ILE A 14 -13.10 -11.26 -19.83
C ILE A 14 -11.97 -11.71 -20.74
N GLU A 15 -11.74 -10.97 -21.82
CA GLU A 15 -10.60 -11.21 -22.71
C GLU A 15 -9.28 -11.01 -21.96
N LEU A 16 -8.39 -12.00 -22.07
CA LEU A 16 -7.11 -12.00 -21.36
C LEU A 16 -6.28 -10.74 -21.63
N LYS A 17 -6.21 -10.30 -22.89
CA LYS A 17 -5.44 -9.11 -23.30
C LYS A 17 -5.91 -7.85 -22.57
N THR A 18 -7.23 -7.66 -22.52
CA THR A 18 -7.89 -6.51 -21.90
C THR A 18 -7.71 -6.53 -20.37
N ALA A 19 -7.92 -7.69 -19.73
CA ALA A 19 -7.70 -7.85 -18.30
C ALA A 19 -6.24 -7.59 -17.89
N LEU A 20 -5.29 -8.04 -18.71
CA LEU A 20 -3.86 -7.94 -18.40
C LEU A 20 -3.38 -6.50 -18.53
N SER A 21 -3.79 -5.78 -19.58
CA SER A 21 -3.44 -4.37 -19.74
C SER A 21 -4.02 -3.50 -18.63
N GLU A 22 -5.28 -3.73 -18.24
CA GLU A 22 -5.93 -2.97 -17.18
C GLU A 22 -5.27 -3.21 -15.81
N ARG A 23 -5.06 -4.47 -15.45
CA ARG A 23 -4.45 -4.84 -14.16
C ARG A 23 -2.99 -4.39 -14.07
N TYR A 24 -2.24 -4.53 -15.16
CA TYR A 24 -0.85 -4.07 -15.22
C TYR A 24 -0.77 -2.55 -15.06
N LEU A 25 -1.60 -1.81 -15.79
CA LEU A 25 -1.63 -0.35 -15.71
C LEU A 25 -2.03 0.12 -14.30
N ALA A 26 -3.06 -0.49 -13.71
CA ALA A 26 -3.50 -0.14 -12.36
C ALA A 26 -2.39 -0.38 -11.31
N TYR A 27 -1.68 -1.51 -11.40
CA TYR A 27 -0.56 -1.79 -10.50
C TYR A 27 0.63 -0.85 -10.73
N ALA A 28 0.97 -0.57 -12.00
CA ALA A 28 2.06 0.32 -12.36
C ALA A 28 1.81 1.74 -11.83
N LEU A 29 0.62 2.30 -12.10
CA LEU A 29 0.24 3.64 -11.63
C LEU A 29 0.21 3.70 -10.09
N SER A 30 -0.39 2.70 -9.43
CA SER A 30 -0.40 2.62 -7.98
C SER A 30 1.02 2.58 -7.40
N THR A 31 1.91 1.81 -8.00
CA THR A 31 3.31 1.70 -7.55
C THR A 31 4.06 3.02 -7.70
N ILE A 32 3.87 3.72 -8.83
CA ILE A 32 4.52 5.00 -9.11
C ILE A 32 4.07 6.06 -8.11
N THR A 33 2.76 6.23 -7.92
CA THR A 33 2.21 7.33 -7.12
C THR A 33 2.23 7.07 -5.62
N SER A 34 2.06 5.82 -5.18
CA SER A 34 1.83 5.50 -3.76
C SER A 34 2.99 4.81 -3.04
N ARG A 35 4.09 4.52 -3.75
CA ARG A 35 5.23 3.79 -3.15
C ARG A 35 6.59 4.35 -3.57
N SER A 36 6.79 4.51 -4.88
CA SER A 36 8.14 4.66 -5.44
C SER A 36 8.66 6.09 -5.47
N LEU A 37 7.81 7.07 -5.82
CA LEU A 37 8.22 8.47 -5.93
C LEU A 37 7.94 9.25 -4.63
N PRO A 38 8.90 10.08 -4.16
CA PRO A 38 8.65 11.02 -3.07
C PRO A 38 7.77 12.18 -3.55
N ASP A 39 7.01 12.77 -2.62
CA ASP A 39 6.24 13.99 -2.90
C ASP A 39 7.19 15.20 -2.93
N VAL A 40 6.95 16.15 -3.85
CA VAL A 40 7.80 17.34 -4.04
C VAL A 40 7.72 18.28 -2.85
N ARG A 41 6.60 18.29 -2.12
CA ARG A 41 6.36 19.24 -1.02
C ARG A 41 7.23 18.97 0.19
N ASP A 42 7.38 17.70 0.55
CA ASP A 42 8.07 17.25 1.76
C ASP A 42 9.29 16.37 1.46
N GLY A 43 9.46 15.89 0.22
CA GLY A 43 10.49 14.94 -0.15
C GLY A 43 10.30 13.55 0.46
N LEU A 44 9.17 13.30 1.13
CA LEU A 44 8.95 12.08 1.90
C LEU A 44 8.22 11.02 1.09
N LYS A 45 8.64 9.77 1.29
CA LYS A 45 7.87 8.61 0.81
C LYS A 45 6.64 8.39 1.71
N PRO A 46 5.55 7.80 1.19
CA PRO A 46 4.33 7.54 1.98
C PRO A 46 4.57 6.78 3.30
N VAL A 47 5.54 5.85 3.33
CA VAL A 47 5.93 5.10 4.54
C VAL A 47 6.52 6.01 5.62
N GLN A 48 7.41 6.93 5.23
CA GLN A 48 8.06 7.86 6.17
C GLN A 48 7.03 8.82 6.76
N ARG A 49 6.09 9.29 5.95
CA ARG A 49 5.00 10.17 6.41
C ARG A 49 4.14 9.50 7.47
N ARG A 50 3.76 8.22 7.26
CA ARG A 50 3.00 7.43 8.26
C ARG A 50 3.79 7.23 9.54
N LEU A 51 5.09 6.91 9.43
CA LEU A 51 5.95 6.74 10.59
C LEU A 51 6.05 8.01 11.43
N LEU A 52 6.34 9.16 10.81
CA LEU A 52 6.42 10.44 11.53
C LEU A 52 5.08 10.83 12.15
N TYR A 53 3.97 10.56 11.46
CA TYR A 53 2.63 10.80 11.99
C TYR A 53 2.32 9.92 13.21
N ALA A 54 2.65 8.62 13.17
CA ALA A 54 2.49 7.74 14.32
C ALA A 54 3.37 8.16 15.50
N MET A 55 4.61 8.59 15.25
CA MET A 55 5.49 9.14 16.28
C MET A 55 4.90 10.40 16.94
N LEU A 56 4.25 11.27 16.16
CA LEU A 56 3.53 12.43 16.66
C LEU A 56 2.35 12.04 17.55
N GLN A 57 1.54 11.04 17.14
CA GLN A 57 0.43 10.53 17.95
C GLN A 57 0.90 9.92 19.28
N LEU A 58 2.06 9.26 19.28
CA LEU A 58 2.68 8.65 20.47
C LEU A 58 3.43 9.65 21.37
N ARG A 59 3.43 10.95 21.02
CA ARG A 59 4.14 12.05 21.71
C ARG A 59 5.59 11.67 21.99
N LEU A 60 6.31 11.26 20.94
CA LEU A 60 7.74 10.96 21.01
C LEU A 60 8.54 12.25 20.83
N ASP A 61 8.74 12.97 21.92
CA ASP A 61 9.57 14.18 21.92
C ASP A 61 11.06 13.81 22.01
N PRO A 62 11.96 14.55 21.34
CA PRO A 62 13.41 14.33 21.43
C PRO A 62 13.97 14.44 22.85
N ALA A 63 13.30 15.19 23.72
CA ALA A 63 13.68 15.35 25.14
C ALA A 63 13.10 14.25 26.05
N SER A 64 12.21 13.39 25.54
CA SER A 64 11.55 12.34 26.32
C SER A 64 12.36 11.05 26.38
N ALA A 65 12.04 10.17 27.34
CA ALA A 65 12.68 8.87 27.47
C ALA A 65 12.40 7.96 26.26
N TYR A 66 13.41 7.18 25.87
CA TYR A 66 13.35 6.29 24.71
C TYR A 66 12.23 5.23 24.84
N LYS A 67 11.47 5.03 23.76
CA LYS A 67 10.49 3.94 23.62
C LYS A 67 11.00 2.90 22.63
N LYS A 68 10.61 1.64 22.82
CA LYS A 68 11.03 0.53 21.94
C LYS A 68 10.45 0.68 20.53
N CYS A 69 11.27 0.41 19.52
CA CYS A 69 10.86 0.48 18.11
C CYS A 69 9.67 -0.42 17.79
N ALA A 70 9.57 -1.59 18.43
CA ALA A 70 8.46 -2.52 18.24
C ALA A 70 7.09 -1.90 18.53
N ARG A 71 7.02 -0.96 19.48
CA ARG A 71 5.78 -0.24 19.78
C ARG A 71 5.40 0.70 18.63
N VAL A 72 6.36 1.48 18.13
CA VAL A 72 6.13 2.45 17.04
C VAL A 72 5.75 1.73 15.75
N VAL A 73 6.40 0.61 15.44
CA VAL A 73 6.09 -0.19 14.23
C VAL A 73 4.72 -0.87 14.34
N GLY A 74 4.27 -1.23 15.55
CA GLY A 74 2.95 -1.84 15.76
C GLY A 74 1.78 -0.86 15.57
N ASP A 75 2.02 0.44 15.74
CA ASP A 75 1.01 1.49 15.59
C ASP A 75 0.94 2.09 14.17
N VAL A 76 1.87 1.72 13.27
CA VAL A 76 1.97 2.19 11.86
C VAL A 76 1.33 1.20 10.89
#